data_AF-A0A6N4T369-F1
#
_entry.id   AF-A0A6N4T369-F1
#
_cell.length_a   1.000
_cell.length_b   1.000
_cell.length_c   1.000
_cell.angle_alpha   90.00
_cell.angle_beta   90.00
_cell.angle_gamma   90.00
#
_symmetry.space_group_name_H-M   'P 1'
#
loop_
_entity.id
_entity.type
_entity.pdbx_description
1 polymer ?
#
loop_
_entity_poly.entity_id
_entity_poly.type
_entity_poly.pdbx_seq_one_letter_code
_entity_poly.pdbx_strand_id
1 'polypeptide(L)'
;MKLRHKIILLAVVPLLLAFAGIAMAVFYQATFLAKQQRSTIEQAYLSSKEAELKHYVTLGTAAIAHLYNGKQQGPATQEEAKKILAALDFGDDGYFYIYDMDGKNLMHPAGLTW
;
A
#
# COMPACT_ATOMS: atom_id res chain seq x y z
N MET A 1 -21.74 61.39 9.29
CA MET A 1 -20.93 60.73 8.23
C MET A 1 -21.60 60.95 6.88
N LYS A 2 -20.83 61.33 5.84
CA LYS A 2 -21.36 61.77 4.54
C LYS A 2 -22.10 60.61 3.84
N LEU A 3 -23.38 60.80 3.47
CA LEU A 3 -24.29 59.81 2.87
C LEU A 3 -23.65 58.90 1.80
N ARG A 4 -22.72 59.46 1.01
CA ARG A 4 -21.94 58.76 -0.02
C ARG A 4 -21.20 57.52 0.51
N HIS A 5 -20.61 57.59 1.72
CA HIS A 5 -19.91 56.45 2.31
C HIS A 5 -20.88 55.34 2.73
N LYS A 6 -22.10 55.69 3.17
CA LYS A 6 -23.13 54.72 3.58
C LYS A 6 -23.68 53.93 2.39
N ILE A 7 -23.80 54.59 1.23
CA ILE A 7 -24.25 53.96 -0.03
C ILE A 7 -23.15 53.05 -0.60
N ILE A 8 -21.90 53.51 -0.61
CA ILE A 8 -20.76 52.69 -1.07
C ILE A 8 -20.59 51.46 -0.17
N LEU A 9 -20.72 51.62 1.15
CA LEU A 9 -20.66 50.52 2.12
C LEU A 9 -21.76 49.48 1.85
N LEU A 10 -22.98 49.92 1.52
CA LEU A 10 -24.11 49.03 1.23
C LEU A 10 -23.90 48.19 -0.04
N ALA A 11 -23.08 48.65 -0.99
CA ALA A 11 -22.75 47.92 -2.21
C ALA A 11 -21.51 47.01 -2.07
N VAL A 12 -20.50 47.45 -1.31
CA VAL A 12 -19.22 46.72 -1.18
C VAL A 12 -19.33 45.54 -0.21
N VAL A 13 -20.10 45.68 0.87
CA VAL A 13 -20.30 44.62 1.88
C VAL A 13 -20.90 43.34 1.29
N PRO A 14 -22.02 43.36 0.53
CA PRO A 14 -22.57 42.13 -0.04
C PRO A 14 -21.64 41.50 -1.08
N LEU A 15 -20.85 42.30 -1.81
CA LEU A 15 -19.86 41.79 -2.76
C LEU A 15 -18.74 41.04 -2.04
N LEU A 16 -18.19 41.60 -0.95
CA LEU A 16 -17.18 40.95 -0.13
C LEU A 16 -17.72 39.68 0.54
N LEU A 17 -18.98 39.70 1.00
CA LEU A 17 -19.64 38.52 1.58
C LEU A 17 -19.79 37.40 0.55
N ALA A 18 -20.21 37.72 -0.68
CA ALA A 18 -20.29 36.74 -1.75
C ALA A 18 -18.92 36.14 -2.08
N PHE A 19 -17.88 36.97 -2.16
CA PHE A 19 -16.51 36.52 -2.42
C PHE A 19 -15.97 35.64 -1.30
N ALA A 20 -16.20 36.02 -0.04
CA ALA A 20 -15.84 35.21 1.13
C ALA A 20 -16.60 33.88 1.18
N GLY A 21 -17.88 33.88 0.82
CA GLY A 21 -18.70 32.66 0.73
C GLY A 21 -18.18 31.69 -0.32
N ILE A 22 -17.84 32.20 -1.51
CA ILE A 22 -17.23 31.40 -2.58
C ILE A 22 -15.86 30.87 -2.13
N ALA A 23 -15.00 31.72 -1.55
CA ALA A 23 -13.69 31.31 -1.05
C ALA A 23 -13.79 30.22 0.03
N MET A 24 -14.75 30.35 0.96
CA MET A 24 -15.01 29.35 2.00
C MET A 24 -15.52 28.04 1.41
N ALA A 25 -16.43 28.09 0.43
CA ALA A 25 -16.92 26.91 -0.27
C ALA A 25 -15.80 26.19 -1.03
N VAL A 26 -14.92 26.93 -1.71
CA VAL A 26 -13.74 26.39 -2.40
C VAL A 26 -12.75 25.78 -1.41
N PHE A 27 -12.49 26.43 -0.28
CA PHE A 27 -11.61 25.89 0.77
C PHE A 27 -12.17 24.60 1.39
N TYR A 28 -13.49 24.55 1.61
CA TYR A 28 -14.17 23.37 2.10
C TYR A 28 -14.15 22.22 1.08
N GLN A 29 -14.34 22.53 -0.22
CA GLN A 29 -14.23 21.53 -1.29
C GLN A 29 -12.81 21.03 -1.50
N ALA A 30 -11.80 21.90 -1.43
CA ALA A 30 -10.39 21.53 -1.55
C ALA A 30 -9.94 20.57 -0.44
N THR A 31 -10.41 20.80 0.80
CA THR A 31 -10.11 19.92 1.94
C THR A 31 -10.93 18.63 1.92
N PHE A 32 -12.12 18.63 1.34
CA PHE A 32 -12.98 17.45 1.18
C PHE A 32 -12.49 16.53 0.04
N LEU A 33 -12.03 17.09 -1.09
CA LEU A 33 -11.44 16.31 -2.20
C LEU A 33 -10.14 15.60 -1.78
N ALA A 34 -9.32 16.23 -0.95
CA ALA A 34 -8.09 15.62 -0.46
C ALA A 34 -8.33 14.39 0.45
N LYS A 35 -9.49 14.31 1.11
CA LYS A 35 -9.87 13.16 1.95
C LYS A 35 -10.58 12.05 1.17
N GLN A 36 -11.42 12.39 0.19
CA GLN A 36 -12.16 11.39 -0.57
C GLN A 36 -11.28 10.56 -1.52
N GLN A 37 -10.11 11.08 -1.91
CA GLN A 37 -9.13 10.29 -2.64
C GLN A 37 -8.38 9.27 -1.76
N ARG A 38 -8.26 9.48 -0.45
CA ARG A 38 -7.43 8.60 0.39
C ARG A 38 -8.02 7.22 0.57
N SER A 39 -9.29 7.07 0.92
CA SER A 39 -9.83 5.73 1.22
C SER A 39 -9.91 4.84 -0.03
N THR A 40 -10.27 5.40 -1.19
CA THR A 40 -10.36 4.63 -2.43
C THR A 40 -8.98 4.34 -3.03
N ILE A 41 -8.04 5.30 -2.96
CA ILE A 41 -6.67 5.05 -3.41
C ILE A 41 -5.96 4.08 -2.47
N GLU A 42 -6.14 4.20 -1.15
CA GLU A 42 -5.52 3.31 -0.18
C GLU A 42 -6.03 1.87 -0.33
N GLN A 43 -7.34 1.67 -0.50
CA GLN A 43 -7.88 0.32 -0.76
C GLN A 43 -7.41 -0.27 -2.08
N ALA A 44 -7.41 0.53 -3.17
CA ALA A 44 -6.90 0.07 -4.46
C ALA A 44 -5.39 -0.23 -4.39
N TYR A 45 -4.63 0.60 -3.68
CA TYR A 45 -3.19 0.44 -3.49
C TYR A 45 -2.87 -0.80 -2.64
N LEU A 46 -3.56 -0.98 -1.50
CA LEU A 46 -3.43 -2.17 -0.65
C LEU A 46 -3.82 -3.44 -1.40
N SER A 47 -4.93 -3.42 -2.14
CA SER A 47 -5.36 -4.56 -2.95
C SER A 47 -4.35 -4.90 -4.04
N SER A 48 -3.78 -3.90 -4.71
CA SER A 48 -2.72 -4.10 -5.70
C SER A 48 -1.47 -4.71 -5.07
N LYS A 49 -1.07 -4.24 -3.89
CA LYS A 49 0.08 -4.79 -3.16
C LYS A 49 -0.17 -6.20 -2.64
N GLU A 50 -1.37 -6.49 -2.17
CA GLU A 50 -1.76 -7.84 -1.77
C GLU A 50 -1.73 -8.80 -2.96
N ALA A 51 -2.22 -8.36 -4.14
CA ALA A 51 -2.17 -9.16 -5.36
C ALA A 51 -0.72 -9.44 -5.81
N GLU A 52 0.15 -8.43 -5.72
CA GLU A 52 1.59 -8.56 -5.99
C GLU A 52 2.25 -9.58 -5.06
N LEU A 53 1.99 -9.49 -3.75
CA LEU A 53 2.50 -10.47 -2.78
C LEU A 53 1.97 -11.89 -3.03
N LYS A 54 0.68 -12.06 -3.32
CA LYS A 54 0.11 -13.37 -3.70
C LYS A 54 0.78 -13.94 -4.94
N HIS A 55 1.12 -13.08 -5.90
CA HIS A 55 1.83 -13.50 -7.10
C HIS A 55 3.23 -14.03 -6.78
N TYR A 56 3.99 -13.36 -5.89
CA TYR A 56 5.30 -13.85 -5.46
C TYR A 56 5.24 -15.18 -4.72
N VAL A 57 4.25 -15.37 -3.83
CA VAL A 57 4.04 -16.66 -3.16
C VAL A 57 3.70 -17.76 -4.17
N THR A 58 2.88 -17.44 -5.17
CA THR A 58 2.56 -18.38 -6.27
C THR A 58 3.81 -18.75 -7.07
N LEU A 59 4.69 -17.78 -7.33
CA LEU A 59 5.94 -18.03 -8.04
C LEU A 59 6.90 -18.90 -7.22
N GLY A 60 7.08 -18.60 -5.92
CA GLY A 60 7.91 -19.40 -5.03
C GLY A 60 7.40 -20.84 -4.87
N THR A 61 6.08 -21.01 -4.71
CA THR A 61 5.47 -22.35 -4.63
C THR A 61 5.58 -23.12 -5.94
N ALA A 62 5.44 -22.46 -7.10
CA ALA A 62 5.67 -23.08 -8.40
C ALA A 62 7.14 -23.51 -8.59
N ALA A 63 8.10 -22.72 -8.11
CA ALA A 63 9.52 -23.05 -8.18
C ALA A 63 9.85 -24.35 -7.43
N ILE A 64 9.22 -24.60 -6.28
CA ILE A 64 9.40 -25.85 -5.51
C ILE A 64 8.40 -26.96 -5.86
N ALA A 65 7.44 -26.71 -6.76
CA ALA A 65 6.37 -27.67 -7.06
C ALA A 65 6.91 -29.01 -7.60
N HIS A 66 8.02 -28.99 -8.34
CA HIS A 66 8.68 -30.19 -8.84
C HIS A 66 9.25 -31.07 -7.71
N LEU A 67 9.76 -30.45 -6.64
CA LEU A 67 10.25 -31.13 -5.44
C LEU A 67 9.10 -31.68 -4.60
N TYR A 68 8.00 -30.92 -4.51
CA TYR A 68 6.81 -31.34 -3.77
C TYR A 68 6.07 -32.52 -4.45
N ASN A 69 5.91 -32.47 -5.78
CA ASN A 69 5.20 -33.49 -6.55
C ASN A 69 6.07 -34.73 -6.90
N GLY A 70 7.36 -34.70 -6.57
CA GLY A 70 8.28 -35.82 -6.79
C GLY A 70 7.96 -37.05 -5.93
N LYS A 71 8.27 -38.24 -6.44
CA LYS A 71 8.07 -39.51 -5.70
C LYS A 71 9.03 -39.70 -4.51
N GLN A 72 10.13 -38.94 -4.47
CA GLN A 72 11.09 -38.94 -3.37
C GLN A 72 10.85 -37.71 -2.49
N GLN A 73 9.99 -37.88 -1.50
CA GLN A 73 9.81 -36.91 -0.42
C GLN A 73 10.66 -37.34 0.76
N GLY A 74 11.48 -36.43 1.29
CA GLY A 74 12.33 -36.68 2.44
C GLY A 74 13.05 -35.41 2.92
N PRO A 75 13.88 -35.52 3.97
CA PRO A 75 14.60 -34.38 4.53
C PRO A 75 15.50 -33.68 3.50
N ALA A 76 16.11 -34.43 2.59
CA ALA A 76 16.94 -33.88 1.52
C ALA A 76 16.14 -33.00 0.54
N THR A 77 14.94 -33.44 0.15
CA THR A 77 14.02 -32.68 -0.71
C THR A 77 13.55 -31.39 -0.04
N GLN A 78 13.34 -31.42 1.29
CA GLN A 78 12.98 -30.24 2.07
C GLN A 78 14.14 -29.24 2.16
N GLU A 79 15.37 -29.69 2.36
CA GLU A 79 16.55 -28.82 2.34
C GLU A 79 16.77 -28.17 0.98
N GLU A 80 16.54 -28.91 -0.11
CA GLU A 80 16.65 -28.38 -1.46
C GLU A 80 15.57 -27.32 -1.75
N ALA A 81 14.33 -27.57 -1.33
CA ALA A 81 13.25 -26.58 -1.44
C ALA A 81 13.56 -25.30 -0.65
N LYS A 82 14.13 -25.42 0.56
CA LYS A 82 14.59 -24.26 1.35
C LYS A 82 15.70 -23.48 0.65
N LYS A 83 16.66 -24.16 0.02
CA LYS A 83 17.74 -23.49 -0.74
C LYS A 83 17.21 -22.72 -1.94
N ILE A 84 16.27 -23.31 -2.68
CA ILE A 84 15.63 -22.63 -3.82
C ILE A 84 14.90 -21.38 -3.34
N LEU A 85 14.07 -21.49 -2.29
CA LEU A 85 13.32 -20.35 -1.74
C LEU A 85 14.24 -19.28 -1.12
N ALA A 86 15.38 -19.68 -0.54
CA ALA A 86 16.38 -18.74 -0.01
C ALA A 86 17.10 -17.95 -1.11
N ALA A 87 17.24 -18.53 -2.30
CA ALA A 87 17.86 -17.87 -3.45
C ALA A 87 16.88 -16.98 -4.23
N LEU A 88 15.58 -17.09 -3.99
CA LEU A 88 14.58 -16.24 -4.61
C LEU A 88 14.54 -14.89 -3.90
N ASP A 89 15.06 -13.87 -4.57
CA ASP A 89 14.94 -12.47 -4.19
C ASP A 89 13.86 -11.82 -5.06
N PHE A 90 12.94 -11.05 -4.45
CA PHE A 90 11.86 -10.36 -5.16
C PHE A 90 11.84 -8.84 -4.93
N GLY A 91 13.00 -8.25 -4.64
CA GLY A 91 13.21 -6.80 -4.58
C GLY A 91 14.11 -6.42 -3.42
N ASP A 92 14.47 -5.14 -3.28
CA ASP A 92 15.50 -4.69 -2.32
C ASP A 92 15.29 -5.14 -0.86
N ASP A 93 14.04 -5.40 -0.43
CA ASP A 93 13.67 -5.93 0.89
C ASP A 93 12.79 -7.21 0.83
N GLY A 94 12.69 -7.85 -0.34
CA GLY A 94 11.74 -8.93 -0.61
C GLY A 94 12.31 -10.31 -0.30
N TYR A 95 11.78 -10.97 0.74
CA TYR A 95 12.34 -12.25 1.19
C TYR A 95 11.28 -13.30 1.56
N PHE A 96 11.62 -14.58 1.37
CA PHE A 96 10.76 -15.70 1.76
C PHE A 96 11.09 -16.20 3.17
N TYR A 97 10.06 -16.59 3.91
CA TYR A 97 10.19 -17.21 5.23
C TYR A 97 9.26 -18.42 5.32
N ILE A 98 9.65 -19.42 6.10
CA ILE A 98 8.90 -20.66 6.26
C ILE A 98 8.82 -21.00 7.73
N TYR A 99 7.60 -21.28 8.20
CA TYR A 99 7.33 -21.77 9.54
C TYR A 99 6.64 -23.12 9.49
N ASP A 100 6.91 -23.94 10.50
CA ASP A 100 6.10 -25.11 10.82
C ASP A 100 4.78 -24.67 11.49
N MET A 101 3.78 -25.54 11.51
CA MET A 101 2.49 -25.31 12.17
C MET A 101 2.64 -25.13 13.69
N ASP A 102 3.70 -25.68 14.28
CA ASP A 102 4.09 -25.47 15.68
C ASP A 102 4.80 -24.12 15.93
N GLY A 103 4.89 -23.25 14.91
CA GLY A 103 5.55 -21.95 15.00
C GLY A 103 7.07 -22.00 14.96
N LYS A 104 7.66 -23.17 14.69
CA LYS A 104 9.11 -23.32 14.51
C LYS A 104 9.55 -22.68 13.20
N ASN A 105 10.51 -21.78 13.25
CA ASN A 105 11.11 -21.22 12.04
C ASN A 105 11.94 -22.30 11.32
N LEU A 106 11.56 -22.60 10.08
CA LEU A 106 12.21 -23.60 9.24
C LEU A 106 13.19 -23.00 8.24
N MET A 107 13.01 -21.73 7.89
CA MET A 107 13.86 -20.96 7.00
C MET A 107 13.57 -19.46 7.16
N HIS A 108 14.63 -18.68 7.42
CA HIS A 108 14.61 -17.23 7.40
C HIS A 108 15.83 -16.75 6.60
N PRO A 109 15.71 -15.69 5.80
CA PRO A 109 16.79 -15.22 4.93
C PRO A 109 17.84 -14.37 5.65
N ALA A 110 17.90 -14.42 6.98
CA ALA A 110 18.97 -13.78 7.74
C ALA A 110 20.31 -14.50 7.49
N GLY A 111 21.02 -14.07 6.45
CA GLY A 111 22.31 -14.62 6.08
C GLY A 111 23.14 -13.84 5.06
N LEU A 112 22.73 -12.65 4.60
CA LEU A 112 23.62 -11.73 3.89
C LEU A 112 24.06 -10.61 4.84
N THR A 113 25.14 -10.88 5.57
CA THR A 113 25.94 -9.85 6.21
C THR A 113 26.54 -8.98 5.11
N TRP A 114 26.28 -7.67 5.17
CA TRP A 114 27.04 -6.66 4.42
C TRP A 114 28.49 -6.58 4.92
#